data_AF-A0A843DU12-F1
#
_entry.id   AF-A0A843DU12-F1
#
_cell.length_a   1.000
_cell.length_b   1.000
_cell.length_c   1.000
_cell.angle_alpha   90.00
_cell.angle_beta   90.00
_cell.angle_gamma   90.00
#
_symmetry.space_group_name_H-M   'P 1'
#
loop_
_entity.id
_entity.type
_entity.pdbx_description
1 polymer ?
#
loop_
_entity_poly.entity_id
_entity_poly.type
_entity_poly.pdbx_seq_one_letter_code
_entity_poly.pdbx_strand_id
1 'polypeptide(L)'
;MDNKSIAAIALVAIIVVAGVAAFLIMNGDNSGDADNSLSCKLRVYGNANMDNYLDEKDSAYIQDIIDGKTVWNRDTHPLADANNDGVINSQDVTLVKKFIAGSSATMYYLDQNGAVRSVPFPLTGVLGSNYGICTEWTTGIDMAYILGLEDRVTYIATSDVVPSKLDPALYPNVGKMKTFAMRNPSLPTLWDDGVRILLGDHPRGFGSYSEEAASLGFTIVKLPLNRYVSNVGPLDTLITLGV
;
A
#
# COMPACT_ATOMS: atom_id res chain seq x y z
N MET A 1 17.34 55.46 -26.34
CA MET A 1 17.87 54.10 -26.54
C MET A 1 19.03 53.95 -25.60
N ASP A 2 18.94 52.99 -24.69
CA ASP A 2 20.09 52.30 -24.10
C ASP A 2 19.64 50.88 -23.76
N ASN A 3 20.08 49.94 -24.59
CA ASN A 3 19.91 48.51 -24.46
C ASN A 3 21.08 47.97 -23.64
N LYS A 4 20.82 47.46 -22.43
CA LYS A 4 21.59 46.36 -21.79
C LYS A 4 20.95 45.99 -20.45
N SER A 5 20.72 44.69 -20.28
CA SER A 5 19.99 43.99 -19.19
C SER A 5 18.50 43.80 -19.52
N ILE A 6 18.10 42.90 -20.43
CA ILE A 6 18.10 41.44 -20.22
C ILE A 6 18.04 41.11 -18.72
N ALA A 7 16.94 41.49 -18.07
CA ALA A 7 16.52 40.81 -16.85
C ALA A 7 15.77 39.56 -17.30
N ALA A 8 16.44 38.43 -17.08
CA ALA A 8 16.02 37.10 -17.47
C ALA A 8 14.57 36.84 -17.05
N ILE A 9 13.85 36.28 -18.01
CA ILE A 9 12.52 35.71 -17.89
C ILE A 9 12.57 34.61 -16.82
N ALA A 10 12.16 34.92 -15.59
CA ALA A 10 11.69 33.91 -14.64
C ALA A 10 10.20 33.71 -14.94
N LEU A 11 9.91 33.04 -16.06
CA LEU A 11 8.59 32.51 -16.32
C LEU A 11 8.40 31.34 -15.36
N VAL A 12 8.00 31.63 -14.13
CA VAL A 12 7.41 30.63 -13.24
C VAL A 12 6.09 30.26 -13.90
N ALA A 13 6.13 29.28 -14.80
CA ALA A 13 4.95 28.60 -15.28
C ALA A 13 4.38 27.83 -14.08
N ILE A 14 3.56 28.51 -13.27
CA ILE A 14 2.62 27.85 -12.40
C ILE A 14 1.63 27.19 -13.35
N ILE A 15 1.94 25.98 -13.82
CA ILE A 15 0.92 25.11 -14.35
C ILE A 15 0.11 24.71 -13.13
N VAL A 16 -0.90 25.51 -12.82
CA VAL A 16 -2.06 25.04 -12.06
C VAL A 16 -2.70 24.01 -12.96
N VAL A 17 -2.20 22.77 -12.93
CA VAL A 17 -3.02 21.64 -13.36
C VAL A 17 -4.12 21.62 -12.33
N ALA A 18 -5.27 22.18 -12.70
CA ALA A 18 -6.54 21.87 -12.07
C ALA A 18 -6.77 20.36 -12.31
N GLY A 19 -6.11 19.54 -11.50
CA GLY A 19 -6.13 18.09 -11.56
C GLY A 19 -7.29 17.52 -10.74
N VAL A 20 -8.45 18.17 -10.77
CA VAL A 20 -9.70 17.42 -10.57
C VAL A 20 -10.01 16.77 -11.91
N ALA A 21 -9.30 15.68 -12.19
CA ALA A 21 -9.64 14.80 -13.29
C ALA A 21 -9.90 13.42 -12.69
N ALA A 22 -11.18 13.08 -12.70
CA ALA A 22 -11.73 11.84 -12.24
C ALA A 22 -10.86 10.64 -12.65
N PHE A 23 -10.55 9.79 -11.68
CA PHE A 23 -10.30 8.38 -11.97
C PHE A 23 -11.47 7.92 -12.83
N LEU A 24 -11.22 7.57 -14.08
CA LEU A 24 -12.21 6.95 -14.96
C LEU A 24 -12.60 5.63 -14.29
N ILE A 25 -13.64 5.67 -13.46
CA ILE A 25 -14.41 4.49 -13.12
C ILE A 25 -15.10 4.10 -14.42
N MET A 26 -14.50 3.17 -15.14
CA MET A 26 -15.18 2.44 -16.20
C MET A 26 -16.32 1.65 -15.53
N ASN A 27 -17.52 2.22 -15.59
CA ASN A 27 -18.74 1.43 -15.47
C ASN A 27 -18.81 0.52 -16.70
N GLY A 28 -18.36 -0.72 -16.51
CA GLY A 28 -18.51 -1.80 -17.47
C GLY A 28 -18.31 -3.10 -16.73
N ASP A 29 -19.41 -3.82 -16.48
CA ASP A 29 -19.38 -5.23 -16.08
C ASP A 29 -18.47 -5.98 -17.06
N ASN A 30 -17.26 -6.30 -16.63
CA ASN A 30 -16.45 -7.38 -17.14
C ASN A 30 -15.29 -7.59 -16.18
N SER A 31 -15.17 -8.81 -15.67
CA SER A 31 -13.97 -9.36 -15.06
C SER A 31 -12.75 -9.01 -15.91
N GLY A 32 -12.00 -8.01 -15.47
CA GLY A 32 -10.82 -7.48 -16.15
C GLY A 32 -9.62 -7.61 -15.24
N ASP A 33 -8.62 -8.34 -15.72
CA ASP A 33 -7.30 -8.42 -15.11
C ASP A 33 -6.79 -7.02 -14.79
N ALA A 34 -6.31 -6.80 -13.56
CA ALA A 34 -5.69 -5.54 -13.19
C ALA A 34 -4.52 -5.28 -14.14
N ASP A 35 -4.64 -4.26 -14.99
CA ASP A 35 -3.63 -3.91 -15.98
C ASP A 35 -2.28 -3.70 -15.29
N ASN A 36 -1.34 -4.59 -15.61
CA ASN A 36 -0.06 -4.78 -14.93
C ASN A 36 1.00 -3.82 -15.53
N SER A 37 0.60 -2.58 -15.83
CA SER A 37 1.31 -1.68 -16.76
C SER A 37 2.52 -0.95 -16.16
N LEU A 38 2.73 -1.00 -14.84
CA LEU A 38 3.90 -0.42 -14.20
C LEU A 38 5.08 -1.38 -14.21
N SER A 39 6.27 -0.87 -14.52
CA SER A 39 7.52 -1.66 -14.57
C SER A 39 8.00 -2.15 -13.20
N CYS A 40 7.49 -1.55 -12.12
CA CYS A 40 7.88 -1.84 -10.74
C CYS A 40 6.92 -2.82 -10.06
N LYS A 41 7.46 -3.63 -9.14
CA LYS A 41 6.67 -4.50 -8.25
C LYS A 41 6.26 -3.79 -6.97
N LEU A 42 7.10 -2.87 -6.48
CA LEU A 42 6.80 -2.07 -5.29
C LEU A 42 5.87 -0.89 -5.64
N ARG A 43 4.57 -1.08 -5.46
CA ARG A 43 3.54 -0.09 -5.85
C ARG A 43 3.21 0.91 -4.74
N VAL A 44 4.24 1.46 -4.11
CA VAL A 44 4.14 2.47 -3.05
C VAL A 44 4.38 3.85 -3.64
N TYR A 45 3.51 4.81 -3.33
CA TYR A 45 3.77 6.21 -3.64
C TYR A 45 4.94 6.68 -2.79
N GLY A 46 6.00 7.13 -3.46
CA GLY A 46 7.32 7.34 -2.92
C GLY A 46 8.39 6.51 -3.62
N ASN A 47 8.05 5.39 -4.28
CA ASN A 47 8.95 4.65 -5.17
C ASN A 47 9.06 5.38 -6.53
N ALA A 48 9.71 6.53 -6.50
CA ALA A 48 9.73 7.48 -7.60
C ALA A 48 10.60 7.03 -8.76
N ASN A 49 11.63 6.22 -8.52
CA ASN A 49 12.53 5.74 -9.58
C ASN A 49 12.01 4.46 -10.27
N MET A 50 10.85 3.94 -9.84
CA MET A 50 10.16 2.77 -10.38
C MET A 50 10.99 1.48 -10.30
N ASP A 51 11.85 1.35 -9.29
CA ASP A 51 12.53 0.09 -8.97
C ASP A 51 11.72 -0.74 -7.94
N ASN A 52 12.33 -1.70 -7.23
CA ASN A 52 11.61 -2.56 -6.27
C ASN A 52 11.95 -2.25 -4.81
N TYR A 53 12.62 -1.14 -4.57
CA TYR A 53 13.10 -0.69 -3.27
C TYR A 53 12.55 0.71 -2.99
N LEU A 54 12.44 1.03 -1.71
CA LEU A 54 12.14 2.40 -1.28
C LEU A 54 13.40 2.91 -0.57
N ASP A 55 14.19 3.73 -1.27
CA ASP A 55 15.50 4.15 -0.82
C ASP A 55 15.85 5.59 -1.24
N GLU A 56 17.07 6.02 -0.93
CA GLU A 56 17.50 7.40 -1.22
C GLU A 56 17.46 7.77 -2.71
N LYS A 57 17.51 6.78 -3.63
CA LYS A 57 17.39 7.04 -5.07
C LYS A 57 16.02 7.59 -5.44
N ASP A 58 14.98 7.21 -4.70
CA ASP A 58 13.64 7.74 -4.92
C ASP A 58 13.56 9.21 -4.56
N SER A 59 14.08 9.56 -3.39
CA SER A 59 14.09 10.95 -2.93
C SER A 59 14.95 11.84 -3.84
N ALA A 60 16.05 11.30 -4.37
CA ALA A 60 16.89 11.96 -5.36
C ALA A 60 16.18 12.16 -6.70
N TYR A 61 15.43 11.15 -7.18
CA TYR A 61 14.65 11.27 -8.41
C TYR A 61 13.56 12.36 -8.31
N ILE A 62 12.86 12.41 -7.18
CA ILE A 62 11.90 13.49 -6.89
C ILE A 62 12.61 14.85 -6.88
N GLN A 63 13.79 14.93 -6.25
CA GLN A 63 14.56 16.17 -6.23
C GLN A 63 14.99 16.60 -7.64
N ASP A 64 15.35 15.67 -8.51
CA ASP A 64 15.69 15.97 -9.91
C ASP A 64 14.51 16.50 -10.71
N ILE A 65 13.28 16.07 -10.40
CA ILE A 65 12.05 16.69 -10.95
C ILE A 65 11.94 18.14 -10.47
N ILE A 66 12.08 18.37 -9.16
CA ILE A 66 11.94 19.71 -8.55
C ILE A 66 13.00 20.68 -9.09
N ASP A 67 14.23 20.21 -9.26
CA ASP A 67 15.36 20.99 -9.80
C ASP A 67 15.26 21.22 -11.32
N GLY A 68 14.28 20.61 -11.98
CA GLY A 68 14.11 20.69 -13.44
C GLY A 68 15.16 19.92 -14.24
N LYS A 69 15.86 18.95 -13.62
CA LYS A 69 16.80 18.05 -14.30
C LYS A 69 16.08 16.97 -15.10
N THR A 70 14.86 16.63 -14.69
CA THR A 70 13.93 15.76 -15.42
C THR A 70 12.50 16.31 -15.34
N VAL A 71 11.61 15.83 -16.20
CA VAL A 71 10.20 16.23 -16.24
C VAL A 71 9.34 15.08 -15.71
N TRP A 72 8.51 15.37 -14.72
CA TRP A 72 7.56 14.38 -14.21
C TRP A 72 6.52 14.03 -15.28
N ASN A 73 6.35 12.73 -15.50
CA ASN A 73 5.26 12.18 -16.28
C ASN A 73 4.50 11.19 -15.40
N ARG A 74 3.25 11.52 -15.09
CA ARG A 74 2.38 10.71 -14.22
C ARG A 74 2.03 9.35 -14.84
N ASP A 75 2.03 9.21 -16.16
CA ASP A 75 1.71 7.95 -16.82
C ASP A 75 2.85 6.92 -16.67
N THR A 76 4.09 7.38 -16.55
CA THR A 76 5.27 6.50 -16.42
C THR A 76 5.84 6.44 -15.01
N HIS A 77 5.71 7.52 -14.23
CA HIS A 77 6.18 7.63 -12.85
C HIS A 77 5.05 8.14 -11.93
N PRO A 78 3.88 7.45 -11.88
CA PRO A 78 2.76 7.88 -11.05
C PRO A 78 3.08 7.88 -9.56
N LEU A 79 4.06 7.04 -9.15
CA LEU A 79 4.44 6.84 -7.76
C LEU A 79 5.37 7.92 -7.22
N ALA A 80 5.86 8.88 -8.04
CA ALA A 80 6.73 9.96 -7.56
C ALA A 80 6.02 10.97 -6.63
N ASP A 81 4.70 11.08 -6.75
CA ASP A 81 3.80 11.94 -5.95
C ASP A 81 3.50 11.26 -4.60
N ALA A 82 4.51 11.19 -3.73
CA ALA A 82 4.48 10.36 -2.51
C ALA A 82 3.28 10.64 -1.61
N ASN A 83 2.81 11.89 -1.53
CA ASN A 83 1.65 12.28 -0.72
C ASN A 83 0.32 12.20 -1.50
N ASN A 84 0.38 11.86 -2.79
CA ASN A 84 -0.74 11.74 -3.72
C ASN A 84 -1.64 13.00 -3.73
N ASP A 85 -1.02 14.19 -3.72
CA ASP A 85 -1.71 15.49 -3.81
C ASP A 85 -1.80 16.05 -5.24
N GLY A 86 -1.14 15.39 -6.19
CA GLY A 86 -1.10 15.76 -7.60
C GLY A 86 0.05 16.70 -7.97
N VAL A 87 0.94 17.05 -7.04
CA VAL A 87 2.02 18.04 -7.25
C VAL A 87 3.34 17.54 -6.68
N ILE A 88 4.31 17.27 -7.57
CA ILE A 88 5.68 16.94 -7.13
C ILE A 88 6.36 18.15 -6.49
N ASN A 89 6.66 18.05 -5.20
CA ASN A 89 7.33 19.09 -4.44
C ASN A 89 8.14 18.53 -3.25
N SER A 90 8.73 19.43 -2.45
CA SER A 90 9.59 19.04 -1.31
C SER A 90 8.89 18.21 -0.22
N GLN A 91 7.56 18.22 -0.19
CA GLN A 91 6.77 17.38 0.72
C GLN A 91 6.91 15.90 0.36
N ASP A 92 7.00 15.56 -0.93
CA ASP A 92 7.21 14.19 -1.39
C ASP A 92 8.57 13.66 -0.96
N VAL A 93 9.62 14.47 -1.16
CA VAL A 93 10.99 14.16 -0.69
C VAL A 93 11.01 13.92 0.82
N THR A 94 10.32 14.78 1.58
CA THR A 94 10.24 14.67 3.04
C THR A 94 9.52 13.39 3.45
N LEU A 95 8.45 13.02 2.74
CA LEU A 95 7.67 11.83 3.03
C LEU A 95 8.43 10.54 2.72
N VAL A 96 9.12 10.48 1.58
CA VAL A 96 10.01 9.35 1.23
C VAL A 96 11.10 9.16 2.29
N LYS A 97 11.73 10.25 2.75
CA LYS A 97 12.72 10.17 3.84
C LYS A 97 12.14 9.67 5.15
N LYS A 98 10.88 10.01 5.47
CA LYS A 98 10.19 9.42 6.63
C LYS A 98 9.98 7.92 6.45
N PHE A 99 9.62 7.46 5.26
CA PHE A 99 9.46 6.03 5.00
C PHE A 99 10.79 5.28 5.16
N ILE A 100 11.88 5.78 4.57
CA ILE A 100 13.22 5.22 4.71
C ILE A 100 13.65 5.16 6.19
N ALA A 101 13.35 6.21 6.95
CA ALA A 101 13.67 6.28 8.37
C ALA A 101 12.71 5.48 9.29
N GLY A 102 11.73 4.76 8.74
CA GLY A 102 10.73 4.05 9.55
C GLY A 102 9.84 4.97 10.41
N SER A 103 9.76 6.25 10.08
CA SER A 103 9.07 7.27 10.86
C SER A 103 7.56 7.27 10.58
N SER A 104 6.77 7.63 11.60
CA SER A 104 5.31 7.66 11.49
C SER A 104 4.84 8.61 10.39
N ALA A 105 4.05 8.09 9.46
CA ALA A 105 3.48 8.81 8.32
C ALA A 105 2.27 8.06 7.74
N THR A 106 1.57 8.69 6.79
CA THR A 106 0.59 8.01 5.92
C THR A 106 1.30 7.59 4.64
N MET A 107 1.22 6.31 4.31
CA MET A 107 1.75 5.73 3.09
C MET A 107 0.61 5.46 2.12
N TYR A 108 0.72 6.00 0.91
CA TYR A 108 -0.18 5.70 -0.20
C TYR A 108 0.39 4.56 -1.03
N TYR A 109 -0.48 3.69 -1.54
CA TYR A 109 -0.08 2.56 -2.38
C TYR A 109 -1.21 2.17 -3.35
N LEU A 110 -0.89 1.43 -4.39
CA LEU A 110 -1.88 0.80 -5.25
C LEU A 110 -2.24 -0.58 -4.71
N ASP A 111 -3.52 -0.81 -4.44
CA ASP A 111 -4.01 -2.15 -4.11
C ASP A 111 -4.03 -3.07 -5.34
N GLN A 112 -4.41 -4.32 -5.13
CA GLN A 112 -4.50 -5.34 -6.18
C GLN A 112 -5.42 -4.98 -7.35
N ASN A 113 -6.38 -4.06 -7.15
CA ASN A 113 -7.28 -3.59 -8.20
C ASN A 113 -6.72 -2.34 -8.91
N GLY A 114 -5.48 -1.94 -8.59
CA GLY A 114 -4.89 -0.69 -9.06
C GLY A 114 -5.50 0.56 -8.41
N ALA A 115 -6.30 0.40 -7.35
CA ALA A 115 -6.92 1.53 -6.68
C ALA A 115 -5.97 2.14 -5.65
N VAL A 116 -5.93 3.48 -5.59
CA VAL A 116 -5.15 4.18 -4.58
C VAL A 116 -5.76 3.95 -3.20
N ARG A 117 -4.93 3.49 -2.28
CA ARG A 117 -5.25 3.27 -0.86
C ARG A 117 -4.18 3.93 0.00
N SER A 118 -4.49 4.09 1.28
CA SER A 118 -3.53 4.56 2.25
C SER A 118 -3.57 3.72 3.52
N VAL A 119 -2.42 3.62 4.16
CA VAL A 119 -2.22 2.98 5.45
C VAL A 119 -1.30 3.83 6.29
N PRO A 120 -1.39 3.73 7.62
CA PRO A 120 -0.31 4.23 8.45
C PRO A 120 0.97 3.43 8.26
N PHE A 121 2.09 4.14 8.25
CA PHE A 121 3.42 3.57 8.18
C PHE A 121 4.28 4.05 9.35
N PRO A 122 5.05 3.15 10.01
CA PRO A 122 4.88 1.69 9.93
C PRO A 122 3.47 1.30 10.43
N LEU A 123 2.97 0.12 10.06
CA LEU A 123 1.62 -0.34 10.48
C LEU A 123 1.43 -0.34 12.01
N THR A 124 2.54 -0.42 12.76
CA THR A 124 2.63 -0.35 14.22
C THR A 124 2.59 1.08 14.79
N GLY A 125 2.82 2.10 13.97
CA GLY A 125 3.13 3.47 14.39
C GLY A 125 1.95 4.27 14.97
N VAL A 126 0.70 3.88 14.69
CA VAL A 126 -0.51 4.56 15.20
C VAL A 126 -1.32 3.75 16.19
N LEU A 127 -1.14 2.42 16.21
CA LEU A 127 -1.98 1.52 16.99
C LEU A 127 -1.31 1.06 18.29
N GLY A 128 -0.12 1.57 18.59
CA GLY A 128 0.67 1.17 19.75
C GLY A 128 1.03 -0.33 19.71
N SER A 129 1.48 -0.87 20.84
CA SER A 129 1.92 -2.26 20.94
C SER A 129 0.81 -3.25 21.33
N ASN A 130 -0.48 -2.89 21.23
CA ASN A 130 -1.58 -3.74 21.68
C ASN A 130 -2.75 -3.80 20.67
N TYR A 131 -2.48 -4.36 19.50
CA TYR A 131 -3.49 -4.66 18.50
C TYR A 131 -3.36 -6.10 17.99
N GLY A 132 -4.49 -6.66 17.55
CA GLY A 132 -4.58 -7.93 16.84
C GLY A 132 -4.69 -7.74 15.32
N ILE A 133 -4.21 -8.74 14.59
CA ILE A 133 -4.35 -8.90 13.14
C ILE A 133 -5.31 -10.05 12.88
N CYS A 134 -6.28 -9.83 11.99
CA CYS A 134 -7.04 -10.88 11.34
C CYS A 134 -6.50 -11.08 9.92
N THR A 135 -6.08 -12.30 9.61
CA THR A 135 -5.54 -12.66 8.30
C THR A 135 -6.57 -13.37 7.43
N GLU A 136 -6.45 -13.26 6.11
CA GLU A 136 -7.13 -14.14 5.18
C GLU A 136 -6.31 -15.40 4.90
N TRP A 137 -6.95 -16.57 5.07
CA TRP A 137 -6.35 -17.87 4.81
C TRP A 137 -4.99 -18.06 5.49
N THR A 138 -4.25 -19.10 5.09
CA THR A 138 -2.88 -19.32 5.57
C THR A 138 -1.90 -18.34 4.93
N THR A 139 -2.16 -17.85 3.72
CA THR A 139 -1.25 -16.92 3.05
C THR A 139 -1.09 -15.61 3.81
N GLY A 140 -2.17 -15.07 4.40
CA GLY A 140 -2.06 -13.90 5.26
C GLY A 140 -1.28 -14.18 6.55
N ILE A 141 -1.28 -15.43 7.05
CA ILE A 141 -0.42 -15.83 8.16
C ILE A 141 1.04 -15.84 7.72
N ASP A 142 1.35 -16.46 6.58
CA ASP A 142 2.71 -16.49 6.03
C ASP A 142 3.27 -15.08 5.83
N MET A 143 2.45 -14.16 5.32
CA MET A 143 2.83 -12.76 5.18
C MET A 143 3.10 -12.09 6.53
N ALA A 144 2.24 -12.31 7.53
CA ALA A 144 2.49 -11.79 8.86
C ALA A 144 3.80 -12.32 9.45
N TYR A 145 4.15 -13.59 9.23
CA TYR A 145 5.41 -14.18 9.67
C TYR A 145 6.61 -13.57 8.95
N ILE A 146 6.53 -13.41 7.62
CA ILE A 146 7.58 -12.74 6.82
C ILE A 146 7.84 -11.33 7.33
N LEU A 147 6.80 -10.63 7.78
CA LEU A 147 6.86 -9.27 8.30
C LEU A 147 7.24 -9.20 9.80
N GLY A 148 7.48 -10.33 10.48
CA GLY A 148 7.76 -10.36 11.92
C GLY A 148 6.57 -9.95 12.80
N LEU A 149 5.34 -10.17 12.30
CA LEU A 149 4.07 -9.83 12.93
C LEU A 149 3.31 -11.09 13.40
N GLU A 150 3.96 -12.25 13.47
CA GLU A 150 3.34 -13.53 13.82
C GLU A 150 2.64 -13.52 15.18
N ASP A 151 3.21 -12.84 16.18
CA ASP A 151 2.65 -12.72 17.52
C ASP A 151 1.40 -11.83 17.57
N ARG A 152 1.13 -11.08 16.50
CA ARG A 152 -0.04 -10.20 16.37
C ARG A 152 -1.22 -10.90 15.72
N VAL A 153 -1.03 -12.04 15.07
CA VAL A 153 -2.12 -12.76 14.40
C VAL A 153 -2.98 -13.45 15.45
N THR A 154 -4.21 -12.95 15.61
CA THR A 154 -5.18 -13.44 16.60
C THR A 154 -6.39 -14.08 15.95
N TYR A 155 -6.61 -13.82 14.66
CA TYR A 155 -7.74 -14.32 13.90
C TYR A 155 -7.33 -14.77 12.49
N ILE A 156 -7.97 -15.83 12.00
CA ILE A 156 -7.93 -16.25 10.59
C ILE A 156 -9.35 -16.26 10.02
N ALA A 157 -9.57 -15.49 8.95
CA ALA A 157 -10.75 -15.54 8.11
C ALA A 157 -10.57 -16.65 7.07
N THR A 158 -11.39 -17.70 7.16
CA THR A 158 -11.31 -18.88 6.26
C THR A 158 -12.66 -19.59 6.20
N SER A 159 -12.95 -20.30 5.10
CA SER A 159 -14.09 -21.21 5.03
C SER A 159 -13.73 -22.68 5.23
N ASP A 160 -12.46 -23.07 5.05
CA ASP A 160 -12.08 -24.48 4.88
C ASP A 160 -10.95 -24.93 5.82
N VAL A 161 -10.03 -24.02 6.18
CA VAL A 161 -8.79 -24.30 6.92
C VAL A 161 -8.81 -23.58 8.26
N VAL A 162 -9.35 -24.25 9.27
CA VAL A 162 -9.38 -23.74 10.65
C VAL A 162 -8.03 -23.93 11.35
N PRO A 163 -7.68 -23.12 12.37
CA PRO A 163 -6.41 -23.21 13.11
C PRO A 163 -6.05 -24.62 13.57
N SER A 164 -7.02 -25.42 14.02
CA SER A 164 -6.79 -26.79 14.50
C SER A 164 -6.29 -27.78 13.44
N LYS A 165 -6.34 -27.42 12.14
CA LYS A 165 -5.82 -28.23 11.04
C LYS A 165 -4.41 -27.83 10.60
N LEU A 166 -3.86 -26.73 11.12
CA LEU A 166 -2.52 -26.28 10.75
C LEU A 166 -1.48 -26.98 11.62
N ASP A 167 -0.30 -27.22 11.05
CA ASP A 167 0.82 -27.80 11.76
C ASP A 167 1.43 -26.78 12.74
N PRO A 168 1.39 -27.01 14.06
CA PRO A 168 2.00 -26.10 15.03
C PRO A 168 3.53 -25.97 14.88
N ALA A 169 4.19 -26.91 14.20
CA ALA A 169 5.62 -26.78 13.89
C ALA A 169 5.88 -25.72 12.81
N LEU A 170 4.95 -25.52 11.88
CA LEU A 170 5.01 -24.47 10.85
C LEU A 170 4.43 -23.15 11.36
N TYR A 171 3.40 -23.22 12.21
CA TYR A 171 2.70 -22.06 12.77
C TYR A 171 2.65 -22.13 14.30
N PRO A 172 3.74 -21.81 15.01
CA PRO A 172 3.85 -21.97 16.47
C PRO A 172 2.77 -21.23 17.27
N ASN A 173 2.25 -20.12 16.72
CA ASN A 173 1.21 -19.32 17.36
C ASN A 173 -0.23 -19.76 17.03
N VAL A 174 -0.43 -20.82 16.26
CA VAL A 174 -1.76 -21.21 15.77
C VAL A 174 -2.77 -21.51 16.89
N GLY A 175 -2.31 -22.04 18.03
CA GLY A 175 -3.18 -22.31 19.18
C GLY A 175 -3.82 -21.07 19.81
N LYS A 176 -3.32 -19.87 19.51
CA LYS A 176 -3.88 -18.59 19.97
C LYS A 176 -4.88 -17.99 18.98
N MET A 177 -4.96 -18.53 17.76
CA MET A 177 -5.76 -17.98 16.68
C MET A 177 -7.22 -18.46 16.78
N LYS A 178 -8.15 -17.53 16.61
CA LYS A 178 -9.58 -17.81 16.47
C LYS A 178 -9.97 -17.85 14.98
N THR A 179 -10.94 -18.67 14.62
CA THR A 179 -11.52 -18.64 13.27
C THR A 179 -12.55 -17.53 13.16
N PHE A 180 -12.61 -16.87 12.01
CA PHE A 180 -13.69 -15.96 11.67
C PHE A 180 -14.34 -16.26 10.31
N ALA A 181 -15.63 -15.93 10.19
CA ALA A 181 -16.38 -16.14 8.97
C ALA A 181 -15.89 -15.20 7.87
N MET A 182 -15.40 -15.76 6.76
CA MET A 182 -14.78 -14.96 5.70
C MET A 182 -15.75 -14.03 4.97
N ARG A 183 -17.00 -14.47 4.71
CA ARG A 183 -17.93 -13.75 3.81
C ARG A 183 -18.86 -12.75 4.48
N ASN A 184 -19.11 -12.89 5.79
CA ASN A 184 -19.97 -12.01 6.59
C ASN A 184 -19.47 -11.98 8.04
N PRO A 185 -18.27 -11.42 8.29
CA PRO A 185 -17.71 -11.33 9.62
C PRO A 185 -18.52 -10.40 10.54
N SER A 186 -18.62 -10.74 11.82
CA SER A 186 -19.06 -9.77 12.84
C SER A 186 -17.91 -8.81 13.18
N LEU A 187 -17.77 -7.73 12.41
CA LEU A 187 -16.74 -6.71 12.64
C LEU A 187 -16.71 -6.15 14.07
N PRO A 188 -17.86 -5.92 14.75
CA PRO A 188 -17.84 -5.53 16.16
C PRO A 188 -17.14 -6.53 17.07
N THR A 189 -17.32 -7.84 16.84
CA THR A 189 -16.65 -8.88 17.65
C THR A 189 -15.13 -8.81 17.48
N LEU A 190 -14.64 -8.64 16.24
CA LEU A 190 -13.21 -8.46 16.01
C LEU A 190 -12.67 -7.21 16.71
N TRP A 191 -13.43 -6.12 16.63
CA TRP A 191 -13.05 -4.85 17.25
C TRP A 191 -12.95 -4.97 18.78
N ASP A 192 -13.95 -5.59 19.41
CA ASP A 192 -13.99 -5.79 20.86
C ASP A 192 -12.86 -6.70 21.35
N ASP A 193 -12.45 -7.67 20.52
CA ASP A 193 -11.30 -8.55 20.77
C ASP A 193 -9.93 -7.89 20.49
N GLY A 194 -9.91 -6.59 20.17
CA GLY A 194 -8.68 -5.83 19.97
C GLY A 194 -8.06 -5.96 18.57
N VAL A 195 -8.76 -6.57 17.61
CA VAL A 195 -8.30 -6.59 16.21
C VAL A 195 -8.45 -5.20 15.62
N ARG A 196 -7.39 -4.72 14.97
CA ARG A 196 -7.37 -3.41 14.30
C ARG A 196 -6.91 -3.50 12.86
N ILE A 197 -6.24 -4.58 12.48
CA ILE A 197 -5.72 -4.78 11.12
C ILE A 197 -6.39 -5.99 10.49
N LEU A 198 -6.91 -5.81 9.28
CA LEU A 198 -7.33 -6.88 8.38
C LEU A 198 -6.28 -7.01 7.29
N LEU A 199 -5.54 -8.13 7.27
CA LEU A 199 -4.43 -8.38 6.35
C LEU A 199 -4.79 -9.52 5.40
N GLY A 200 -4.91 -9.22 4.12
CA GLY A 200 -5.33 -10.24 3.16
C GLY A 200 -4.91 -9.93 1.74
N ASP A 201 -5.33 -10.82 0.86
CA ASP A 201 -4.83 -10.95 -0.51
C ASP A 201 -5.93 -11.14 -1.53
N HIS A 202 -7.19 -11.15 -1.08
CA HIS A 202 -8.30 -11.58 -1.91
C HIS A 202 -9.39 -10.51 -2.06
N PRO A 203 -9.75 -10.10 -3.30
CA PRO A 203 -10.82 -9.11 -3.52
C PRO A 203 -12.20 -9.66 -3.15
N ARG A 204 -12.39 -10.98 -2.99
CA ARG A 204 -13.69 -11.57 -2.60
C ARG A 204 -13.83 -11.94 -1.13
N GLY A 205 -12.74 -11.92 -0.34
CA GLY A 205 -12.82 -12.18 1.10
C GLY A 205 -13.20 -10.90 1.84
N PHE A 206 -12.23 -10.02 2.08
CA PHE A 206 -12.35 -8.71 2.70
C PHE A 206 -13.01 -7.70 1.77
N GLY A 207 -13.20 -8.01 0.48
CA GLY A 207 -13.80 -7.07 -0.46
C GLY A 207 -15.21 -6.63 -0.09
N SER A 208 -16.09 -7.56 0.26
CA SER A 208 -17.52 -7.27 0.42
C SER A 208 -17.87 -6.36 1.60
N TYR A 209 -17.01 -6.29 2.61
CA TYR A 209 -17.22 -5.49 3.83
C TYR A 209 -16.04 -4.55 4.13
N SER A 210 -15.11 -4.35 3.17
CA SER A 210 -13.95 -3.49 3.43
C SER A 210 -14.33 -2.03 3.69
N GLU A 211 -15.38 -1.51 3.05
CA GLU A 211 -15.85 -0.14 3.31
C GLU A 211 -16.44 -0.02 4.72
N GLU A 212 -17.24 -1.01 5.13
CA GLU A 212 -17.79 -1.07 6.49
C GLU A 212 -16.68 -1.18 7.54
N ALA A 213 -15.73 -2.10 7.35
CA ALA A 213 -14.59 -2.24 8.24
C ALA A 213 -13.75 -0.96 8.32
N ALA A 214 -13.49 -0.30 7.18
CA ALA A 214 -12.79 0.98 7.18
C ALA A 214 -13.56 2.07 7.96
N SER A 215 -14.90 2.11 7.82
CA SER A 215 -15.76 3.05 8.56
C SER A 215 -15.76 2.83 10.08
N LEU A 216 -15.49 1.60 10.52
CA LEU A 216 -15.32 1.22 11.93
C LEU A 216 -13.88 1.49 12.44
N GLY A 217 -12.98 1.94 11.58
CA GLY A 217 -11.60 2.28 11.96
C GLY A 217 -10.60 1.13 11.82
N PHE A 218 -10.96 0.03 11.16
CA PHE A 218 -9.99 -1.00 10.82
C PHE A 218 -9.00 -0.46 9.77
N THR A 219 -7.72 -0.79 9.95
CA THR A 219 -6.72 -0.67 8.88
C THR A 219 -6.80 -1.90 8.01
N ILE A 220 -7.04 -1.72 6.71
CA ILE A 220 -7.20 -2.82 5.76
C ILE A 220 -6.02 -2.83 4.82
N VAL A 221 -5.24 -3.90 4.86
CA VAL A 221 -4.08 -4.09 4.00
C VAL A 221 -4.41 -5.22 3.03
N LYS A 222 -4.64 -4.84 1.78
CA LYS A 222 -4.81 -5.78 0.66
C LYS A 222 -3.53 -5.77 -0.15
N LEU A 223 -2.70 -6.79 0.03
CA LEU A 223 -1.50 -6.94 -0.78
C LEU A 223 -1.83 -7.76 -2.03
N PRO A 224 -1.32 -7.37 -3.20
CA PRO A 224 -1.49 -8.19 -4.39
C PRO A 224 -0.78 -9.52 -4.14
N LEU A 225 -1.52 -10.64 -4.19
CA LEU A 225 -0.89 -11.95 -4.32
C LEU A 225 -1.11 -12.54 -5.69
N ASN A 226 -0.03 -13.18 -6.15
CA ASN A 226 0.23 -13.73 -7.48
C ASN A 226 -0.80 -14.74 -8.00
N ARG A 227 -1.74 -15.20 -7.18
CA ARG A 227 -2.71 -16.24 -7.56
C ARG A 227 -3.60 -15.86 -8.77
N TYR A 228 -3.77 -14.57 -9.04
CA TYR A 228 -4.67 -14.08 -10.08
C TYR A 228 -4.01 -13.10 -11.06
N VAL A 229 -2.70 -12.86 -10.95
CA VAL A 229 -1.96 -12.07 -11.93
C VAL A 229 -1.21 -13.07 -12.81
N SER A 230 -1.69 -13.27 -14.04
CA SER A 230 -0.97 -14.13 -14.98
C SER A 230 0.43 -13.53 -15.24
N ASN A 231 1.47 -14.39 -15.20
CA ASN A 231 2.88 -14.07 -15.50
C ASN A 231 3.73 -13.38 -14.43
N VAL A 232 3.42 -13.55 -13.14
CA VAL A 232 4.28 -13.06 -12.06
C VAL A 232 4.79 -14.28 -11.25
N GLY A 233 6.06 -14.29 -10.83
CA GLY A 233 6.68 -15.38 -10.07
C GLY A 233 6.34 -15.31 -8.57
N PRO A 234 6.45 -16.42 -7.81
CA PRO A 234 6.08 -16.47 -6.38
C PRO A 234 6.94 -15.58 -5.45
N LEU A 235 7.99 -14.94 -5.96
CA LEU A 235 8.87 -14.02 -5.22
C LEU A 235 8.60 -12.53 -5.51
N ASP A 236 7.58 -12.23 -6.31
CA ASP A 236 7.44 -10.91 -6.94
C ASP A 236 6.56 -9.91 -6.18
N THR A 237 6.14 -10.26 -4.97
CA THR A 237 5.35 -9.40 -4.05
C THR A 237 5.95 -9.40 -2.65
N LEU A 238 7.28 -9.46 -2.57
CA LEU A 238 8.00 -9.23 -1.33
C LEU A 238 8.18 -7.72 -1.15
N ILE A 239 7.39 -7.11 -0.26
CA ILE A 239 7.76 -5.81 0.32
C ILE A 239 8.96 -6.13 1.21
N THR A 240 10.18 -5.99 0.69
CA THR A 240 11.36 -6.00 1.53
C THR A 240 11.39 -4.67 2.28
N LEU A 241 11.02 -4.69 3.56
CA LEU A 241 11.47 -3.64 4.47
C LEU A 241 12.99 -3.72 4.49
N GLY A 242 13.65 -2.65 4.06
CA GLY A 242 15.10 -2.52 4.16
C GLY A 242 15.52 -2.81 5.60
N VAL A 243 16.51 -3.69 5.73
CA VAL A 243 17.25 -3.89 6.98
C VAL A 243 18.34 -2.83 7.06
#